data_AF-A0A348UNC9-F1
#
_entry.id   AF-A0A348UNC9-F1
#
_cell.length_a   1.000
_cell.length_b   1.000
_cell.length_c   1.000
_cell.angle_alpha   90.00
_cell.angle_beta   90.00
_cell.angle_gamma   90.00
#
_symmetry.space_group_name_H-M   'P 1'
#
loop_
_entity.id
_entity.type
_entity.pdbx_description
1 polymer ?
#
loop_
_entity_poly.entity_id
_entity_poly.type
_entity_poly.pdbx_seq_one_letter_code
_entity_poly.pdbx_strand_id
1 'polypeptide(L)' 'MAGSSRVIDLHAHAVLEAGFNQAGRYGPETGEEGGVPFFRIGEFRMKPMSYRGTVFMDVQKRLELMDTLGV' A
#
# COMPACT_ATOMS: atom_id res chain seq x y z
N MET A 1 -1.04 39.02 -5.28
CA MET A 1 -0.48 37.66 -5.23
C MET A 1 -1.31 36.88 -4.22
N ALA A 2 -2.31 36.11 -4.66
CA ALA A 2 -3.05 35.24 -3.74
C ALA A 2 -2.11 34.12 -3.30
N GLY A 3 -1.94 33.93 -1.98
CA GLY A 3 -1.11 32.84 -1.46
C GLY A 3 -1.69 31.50 -1.91
N SER A 4 -0.86 30.63 -2.48
CA SER A 4 -1.25 29.26 -2.81
C SER A 4 -1.73 28.56 -1.54
N SER A 5 -3.00 28.18 -1.48
CA SER A 5 -3.53 27.40 -0.38
C SER A 5 -2.87 26.02 -0.39
N ARG A 6 -2.14 25.68 0.67
CA ARG A 6 -1.58 24.33 0.83
C ARG A 6 -2.72 23.36 1.13
N VAL A 7 -2.74 22.23 0.42
CA VAL A 7 -3.70 21.14 0.65
C VAL A 7 -3.10 20.19 1.67
N ILE A 8 -3.94 19.59 2.52
CA ILE A 8 -3.54 18.54 3.46
C ILE A 8 -4.48 17.36 3.24
N ASP A 9 -3.93 16.21 2.84
CA ASP A 9 -4.67 14.94 2.86
C ASP A 9 -4.72 14.42 4.30
N LEU A 10 -5.90 14.55 4.90
CA LEU A 10 -6.15 14.13 6.28
C LEU A 10 -6.40 12.62 6.42
N HIS A 11 -6.59 11.88 5.32
CA HIS A 11 -6.94 10.46 5.36
C HIS A 11 -6.22 9.67 4.28
N ALA A 12 -5.09 9.08 4.66
CA ALA A 12 -4.34 8.14 3.84
C ALA A 12 -4.14 6.79 4.54
N HIS A 13 -3.87 5.75 3.76
CA HIS A 13 -3.52 4.42 4.25
C HIS A 13 -2.15 3.99 3.73
N ALA A 14 -1.39 3.33 4.59
CA ALA A 14 -0.12 2.68 4.26
C ALA A 14 -0.18 1.21 4.68
N VAL A 15 0.51 0.35 3.93
CA VAL A 15 0.65 -1.07 4.24
C VAL A 15 2.06 -1.29 4.76
N LEU A 16 2.17 -1.86 5.98
CA LEU A 16 3.45 -2.08 6.62
C LEU A 16 3.89 -3.52 6.39
N GLU A 17 5.06 -3.71 5.76
CA GLU A 17 5.60 -5.05 5.49
C GLU A 17 5.76 -5.87 6.77
N ALA A 18 6.20 -5.21 7.84
CA ALA A 18 6.40 -5.84 9.15
C ALA A 18 5.11 -6.42 9.76
N GLY A 19 3.93 -6.03 9.28
CA GLY A 19 2.65 -6.56 9.74
C GLY A 19 2.28 -7.91 9.10
N PHE A 20 2.88 -8.27 7.98
CA PHE A 20 2.59 -9.55 7.33
C PHE A 20 3.06 -10.72 8.18
N ASN A 21 2.28 -11.81 8.16
CA ASN A 21 2.53 -13.06 8.88
C ASN A 21 2.56 -12.95 10.42
N GLN A 22 2.30 -11.78 11.01
CA GLN A 22 2.38 -11.60 12.47
C GLN A 22 1.21 -12.22 13.24
N ALA A 23 0.04 -12.38 12.61
CA ALA A 23 -1.17 -12.96 13.23
C ALA A 23 -1.50 -14.36 12.71
N GLY A 24 -0.52 -15.07 12.11
CA GLY A 24 -0.71 -16.40 11.54
C GLY A 24 -1.91 -16.45 10.57
N ARG A 25 -2.74 -17.49 10.67
CA ARG A 25 -3.93 -17.67 9.81
C ARG A 25 -4.99 -16.56 9.91
N TYR A 26 -4.94 -15.73 10.95
CA TYR A 26 -5.89 -14.63 11.15
C TYR A 26 -5.37 -13.31 10.58
N GLY A 27 -4.10 -13.27 10.19
CA GLY A 27 -3.44 -12.08 9.65
C GLY A 27 -3.39 -12.05 8.13
N PRO A 28 -2.99 -10.89 7.57
CA PRO A 28 -2.66 -10.78 6.17
C PRO A 28 -1.30 -11.43 5.87
N GLU A 29 -1.22 -12.05 4.70
CA GLU A 29 0.04 -12.46 4.09
C GLU A 29 0.11 -12.04 2.63
N THR A 30 1.33 -11.97 2.12
CA THR A 30 1.61 -11.73 0.71
C THR A 30 2.64 -12.76 0.23
N GLY A 31 2.57 -13.11 -1.04
CA GLY A 31 3.55 -14.00 -1.66
C GLY A 31 3.34 -14.09 -3.16
N GLU A 32 3.98 -15.08 -3.75
CA GLU A 32 3.88 -15.39 -5.18
C GLU A 32 3.62 -16.88 -5.33
N GLU A 33 2.75 -17.25 -6.28
CA GLU A 33 2.49 -18.64 -6.63
C GLU A 33 2.44 -18.78 -8.15
N GLY A 34 3.36 -19.57 -8.71
CA GLY A 34 3.44 -19.78 -10.15
C GLY A 34 3.68 -18.49 -10.94
N GLY A 35 4.43 -17.53 -10.38
CA GLY A 35 4.66 -16.22 -11.00
C GLY A 35 3.56 -15.18 -10.77
N VAL A 36 2.47 -15.55 -10.08
CA VAL A 36 1.34 -14.65 -9.83
C VAL A 36 1.38 -14.14 -8.39
N PRO A 37 1.50 -12.82 -8.16
CA PRO A 37 1.49 -12.26 -6.81
C PRO A 37 0.09 -12.38 -6.20
N PHE A 38 0.06 -12.62 -4.89
CA PHE A 38 -1.18 -12.70 -4.14
C PHE A 38 -1.12 -11.94 -2.82
N PHE A 39 -2.30 -11.60 -2.36
CA PHE A 39 -2.57 -11.19 -0.99
C PHE A 39 -3.67 -12.09 -0.41
N ARG A 40 -3.51 -12.54 0.83
CA ARG A 40 -4.44 -13.46 1.49
C ARG A 40 -4.76 -12.99 2.91
N ILE A 41 -6.02 -13.15 3.31
CA ILE A 41 -6.49 -13.02 4.69
C ILE A 41 -7.31 -14.28 5.00
N GLY A 42 -6.81 -15.13 5.91
CA GLY A 42 -7.42 -16.44 6.17
C GLY A 42 -7.48 -17.29 4.90
N GLU A 43 -8.69 -17.68 4.50
CA GLU A 43 -8.93 -18.45 3.28
C GLU A 43 -9.25 -17.56 2.06
N PHE A 44 -9.47 -16.26 2.28
CA PHE A 44 -9.77 -15.33 1.20
C PHE A 44 -8.49 -14.86 0.51
N ARG A 45 -8.41 -15.06 -0.81
CA ARG A 45 -7.21 -14.77 -1.61
C ARG A 45 -7.55 -13.87 -2.79
N MET A 46 -6.76 -12.82 -2.96
CA MET A 46 -6.83 -11.90 -4.10
C MET A 46 -5.63 -12.13 -5.02
N LYS A 47 -5.92 -12.33 -6.31
CA LYS A 47 -4.93 -12.51 -7.38
C LYS A 47 -5.43 -11.90 -8.70
N PRO A 48 -4.56 -11.24 -9.49
CA PRO A 48 -3.20 -10.83 -9.13
C PRO A 48 -3.24 -9.63 -8.18
N MET A 49 -2.48 -9.66 -7.09
CA MET A 49 -2.39 -8.52 -6.18
C MET A 49 -1.02 -8.45 -5.48
N SER A 50 -0.37 -7.29 -5.58
CA SER A 50 0.86 -6.97 -4.87
C SER A 50 0.76 -5.58 -4.26
N TYR A 51 1.20 -5.43 -3.01
CA TYR A 51 1.45 -4.12 -2.41
C TYR A 51 2.90 -3.63 -2.61
N ARG A 52 3.85 -4.56 -2.80
CA ARG A 52 5.26 -4.23 -3.05
C ARG A 52 5.38 -3.44 -4.35
N GLY A 53 6.13 -2.35 -4.30
CA GLY A 53 6.34 -1.46 -5.44
C GLY A 53 5.16 -0.53 -5.75
N THR A 54 4.12 -0.49 -4.90
CA THR A 54 3.01 0.46 -5.02
C THR A 54 3.18 1.64 -4.07
N VAL A 55 2.43 2.73 -4.27
CA VAL A 55 2.40 3.90 -3.36
C VAL A 55 1.92 3.58 -1.94
N PHE A 56 1.37 2.38 -1.70
CA PHE A 56 0.94 1.94 -0.39
C PHE A 56 2.09 1.41 0.49
N MET A 57 3.19 0.95 -0.11
CA MET A 57 4.37 0.44 0.62
C MET A 57 5.65 1.22 0.31
N ASP A 58 5.75 1.80 -0.88
CA ASP A 58 6.92 2.57 -1.31
C ASP A 58 6.72 4.05 -1.00
N VAL A 59 7.43 4.54 0.01
CA VAL A 59 7.36 5.92 0.47
C VAL A 59 7.81 6.91 -0.60
N GLN A 60 8.82 6.57 -1.42
CA GLN A 60 9.31 7.50 -2.44
C GLN A 60 8.24 7.69 -3.53
N LYS A 61 7.64 6.60 -4.00
CA LYS A 61 6.53 6.68 -4.96
C LYS A 61 5.32 7.43 -4.40
N ARG A 62 5.05 7.32 -3.10
CA ARG A 62 3.98 8.08 -2.44
C ARG A 62 4.28 9.58 -2.47
N LEU A 63 5.51 9.99 -2.15
CA LEU A 63 5.93 11.38 -2.18
C LEU A 63 5.86 11.96 -3.60
N GLU A 64 6.39 11.25 -4.60
CA GLU A 64 6.31 11.66 -6.01
C GLU A 64 4.86 11.84 -6.49
N LEU A 65 3.95 10.96 -6.07
CA LEU A 65 2.53 11.08 -6.39
C LEU A 65 1.88 12.26 -5.66
N MET A 66 2.21 12.48 -4.38
CA MET A 66 1.70 13.63 -3.62
C MET A 66 2.13 14.96 -4.24
N ASP A 67 3.38 15.08 -4.68
CA ASP A 67 3.89 16.24 -5.41
C ASP A 67 3.11 16.47 -6.72
N THR A 68 2.82 15.39 -7.45
CA THR A 68 2.03 15.45 -8.70
C THR A 68 0.58 15.88 -8.45
N LEU A 69 -0.01 15.47 -7.32
CA LEU A 69 -1.38 15.78 -6.94
C LEU A 69 -1.53 17.13 -6.22
N GLY A 70 -0.42 17.74 -5.79
CA GLY A 70 -0.40 19.01 -5.07
C GLY A 70 -0.88 18.90 -3.62
N VAL A 71 -0.52 17.81 -2.94
CA VAL A 71 -0.92 17.45 -1.56
C VAL A 71 0.29 17.37 -0.64
#